data_AF-A0A1M7QUT6-F1
#
_entry.id   AF-A0A1M7QUT6-F1
#
_cell.length_a   1.000
_cell.length_b   1.000
_cell.length_c   1.000
_cell.angle_alpha   90.00
_cell.angle_beta   90.00
_cell.angle_gamma   90.00
#
_symmetry.space_group_name_H-M   'P 1'
#
loop_
_entity.id
_entity.type
_entity.pdbx_description
1 polymer ?
#
loop_
_entity_poly.entity_id
_entity_poly.type
_entity_poly.pdbx_seq_one_letter_code
_entity_poly.pdbx_strand_id
1 'polypeptide(L)'
;MFMHNIALESAGAAAATGIDWKVILGAIAASTLTSTFISAIISWKDKRITYRDEYYKRVINKRIEAYETVDKLMQIFKRVAARYIGDTQVRLYAFFIERSNPDEPHSIKTVHHEIGKVLMLNNWIDHRISEHISQINQVLNHILITELQSSNSWSREDYIEIGIRYYARLDELRTKIENRAGIDWNNLHKKNGITNGYQYEASVIYKIKSKFIKTKPLKMP
;
A
#
# COMPACT_ATOMS: atom_id res chain seq x y z
N MET A 1 -21.50 48.93 -23.65
CA MET A 1 -21.52 50.42 -23.60
C MET A 1 -20.47 51.01 -22.67
N PHE A 2 -20.13 50.38 -21.53
CA PHE A 2 -19.10 50.89 -20.59
C PHE A 2 -17.65 50.89 -21.11
N MET A 3 -17.26 49.93 -21.96
CA MET A 3 -15.90 49.87 -22.53
C MET A 3 -15.61 50.98 -23.56
N HIS A 4 -16.64 51.59 -24.16
CA HIS A 4 -16.46 52.61 -25.20
C HIS A 4 -16.17 53.99 -24.61
N ASN A 5 -16.76 54.32 -23.46
CA ASN A 5 -16.52 55.60 -22.78
C ASN A 5 -15.15 55.67 -22.09
N ILE A 6 -14.61 54.55 -21.59
CA ILE A 6 -13.26 54.51 -20.98
C ILE A 6 -12.17 54.82 -22.02
N ALA A 7 -12.36 54.38 -23.27
CA ALA A 7 -11.45 54.68 -24.36
C ALA A 7 -11.43 56.19 -24.70
N LEU A 8 -12.58 56.86 -24.70
CA LEU A 8 -12.71 58.27 -25.01
C LEU A 8 -12.15 59.20 -23.92
N GLU A 9 -12.34 58.87 -22.64
CA GLU A 9 -11.76 59.66 -21.53
C GLU A 9 -10.23 59.50 -21.43
N SER A 10 -9.70 58.31 -21.75
CA SER A 10 -8.24 58.08 -21.78
C SER A 10 -7.53 58.85 -22.90
N ALA A 11 -8.21 59.10 -24.02
CA ALA A 11 -7.68 59.85 -25.16
C ALA A 11 -7.60 61.36 -24.88
N GLY A 12 -8.58 61.92 -24.16
CA GLY A 12 -8.58 63.34 -23.76
C GLY A 12 -7.49 63.68 -22.73
N ALA A 13 -7.18 62.75 -21.81
CA ALA A 13 -6.14 62.93 -20.79
C ALA A 13 -4.70 62.84 -21.36
N ALA A 14 -4.48 62.02 -22.39
CA ALA A 14 -3.18 61.90 -23.07
C ALA A 14 -2.80 63.17 -23.86
N ALA A 15 -3.78 63.83 -24.47
CA ALA A 15 -3.57 65.08 -25.22
C ALA A 15 -3.15 66.26 -24.33
N ALA A 16 -3.55 66.26 -23.03
CA ALA A 16 -3.22 67.31 -22.08
C ALA A 16 -1.83 67.15 -21.42
N THR A 17 -1.15 66.01 -21.58
CA THR A 17 0.09 65.66 -20.85
C THR A 17 1.32 65.47 -21.72
N GLY A 18 1.19 65.55 -23.06
CA GLY A 18 2.32 65.40 -23.98
C GLY A 18 2.95 63.99 -24.03
N ILE A 19 2.26 62.99 -23.47
CA ILE A 19 2.75 61.60 -23.41
C ILE A 19 2.43 60.89 -24.73
N ASP A 20 3.46 60.35 -25.38
CA ASP A 20 3.34 59.59 -26.63
C ASP A 20 2.48 58.33 -26.41
N TRP A 21 1.41 58.19 -27.19
CA TRP A 21 0.48 57.04 -27.17
C TRP A 21 1.20 55.69 -27.34
N LYS A 22 2.36 55.67 -28.01
CA LYS A 22 3.21 54.47 -28.13
C LYS A 22 3.74 53.99 -26.79
N VAL A 23 4.05 54.92 -25.87
CA VAL A 23 4.51 54.60 -24.51
C VAL A 23 3.37 53.96 -23.71
N ILE A 24 2.15 54.48 -23.84
CA ILE A 24 0.96 53.93 -23.19
C ILE A 24 0.68 52.51 -23.70
N LEU A 25 0.68 52.28 -25.02
CA LEU A 25 0.48 50.95 -25.58
C LEU A 25 1.62 49.97 -25.21
N GLY A 26 2.86 50.45 -25.18
CA GLY A 26 4.01 49.66 -24.73
C GLY A 26 3.87 49.20 -23.27
N ALA A 27 3.40 50.09 -22.39
CA ALA A 27 3.14 49.76 -20.99
C ALA A 27 1.99 48.75 -20.82
N ILE A 28 0.92 48.87 -21.62
CA ILE A 28 -0.20 47.91 -21.63
C ILE A 28 0.25 46.53 -22.13
N ALA A 29 1.05 46.48 -23.20
CA ALA A 29 1.59 45.24 -23.72
C ALA A 29 2.54 44.57 -22.72
N ALA A 30 3.45 45.34 -22.11
CA ALA A 30 4.38 44.84 -21.10
C ALA A 30 3.66 44.33 -19.84
N SER A 31 2.62 45.03 -19.38
CA SER A 31 1.82 44.60 -18.21
C SER A 31 1.02 43.32 -18.51
N THR A 32 0.47 43.20 -19.71
CA THR A 32 -0.25 41.98 -20.15
C THR A 32 0.67 40.77 -20.22
N LEU A 33 1.87 40.94 -20.80
CA LEU A 33 2.89 39.88 -20.85
C LEU A 33 3.35 39.46 -19.46
N THR A 34 3.61 40.43 -18.58
CA THR A 34 4.04 40.18 -17.20
C THR A 34 2.95 39.44 -16.41
N SER A 35 1.69 39.88 -16.52
CA SER A 35 0.55 39.23 -15.87
C SER A 35 0.35 37.79 -16.38
N THR A 36 0.49 37.58 -17.68
CA THR A 36 0.40 36.23 -18.29
C THR A 36 1.51 35.32 -17.77
N PHE A 37 2.74 35.83 -17.68
CA PHE A 37 3.89 35.07 -17.19
C PHE A 37 3.75 34.70 -15.71
N ILE A 38 3.32 35.64 -14.86
CA ILE A 38 3.05 35.39 -13.44
C ILE A 38 1.92 34.36 -13.29
N SER A 39 0.83 34.52 -14.05
CA SER A 39 -0.30 33.58 -14.04
C SER A 39 0.13 32.18 -14.47
N ALA A 40 1.01 32.05 -15.46
CA ALA A 40 1.55 30.77 -15.89
C ALA A 40 2.40 30.10 -14.79
N ILE A 41 3.25 30.86 -14.09
CA ILE A 41 4.05 30.34 -12.97
C ILE A 41 3.15 29.88 -11.83
N ILE A 42 2.15 30.67 -11.46
CA ILE A 42 1.19 30.32 -10.40
C ILE A 42 0.42 29.06 -10.81
N SER A 43 -0.11 29.00 -12.04
CA SER A 43 -0.83 27.83 -12.55
C SER A 43 0.04 26.57 -12.57
N TRP A 44 1.32 26.69 -12.93
CA TRP A 44 2.24 25.57 -12.90
C TRP A 44 2.54 25.08 -11.48
N LYS A 45 2.74 25.99 -10.53
CA LYS A 45 2.92 25.65 -9.11
C LYS A 45 1.69 24.96 -8.54
N ASP A 46 0.50 25.50 -8.83
CA ASP A 46 -0.77 24.94 -8.39
C ASP A 46 -0.98 23.53 -8.94
N LYS A 47 -0.77 23.33 -10.25
CA LYS A 47 -0.81 21.99 -10.88
C LYS A 47 0.17 21.01 -10.25
N ARG A 48 1.39 21.44 -9.88
CA ARG A 48 2.35 20.57 -9.20
C ARG A 48 1.90 20.16 -7.80
N ILE A 49 1.30 21.09 -7.05
CA ILE A 49 0.74 20.79 -5.72
C ILE A 49 -0.41 19.80 -5.86
N THR A 50 -1.35 20.06 -6.76
CA THR A 50 -2.49 19.18 -7.05
C THR A 50 -2.03 17.78 -7.45
N TYR A 51 -1.06 17.66 -8.37
CA TYR A 51 -0.52 16.36 -8.77
C TYR A 51 0.11 15.59 -7.59
N ARG A 52 0.90 16.28 -6.76
CA ARG A 52 1.52 15.68 -5.57
C ARG A 52 0.46 15.19 -4.59
N ASP A 53 -0.58 15.99 -4.37
CA ASP A 53 -1.63 15.68 -3.41
C ASP A 53 -2.53 14.55 -3.92
N GLU A 54 -2.84 14.51 -5.23
CA GLU A 54 -3.51 13.37 -5.88
C GLU A 54 -2.69 12.09 -5.79
N TYR A 55 -1.39 12.16 -6.08
CA TYR A 55 -0.49 11.02 -5.93
C TYR A 55 -0.50 10.49 -4.50
N TYR A 56 -0.36 11.39 -3.52
CA TYR A 56 -0.38 11.05 -2.10
C TYR A 56 -1.70 10.37 -1.68
N LYS A 57 -2.84 10.90 -2.15
CA LYS A 57 -4.16 10.28 -1.94
C LYS A 57 -4.21 8.86 -2.52
N ARG A 58 -3.73 8.64 -3.75
CA ARG A 58 -3.70 7.30 -4.37
C ARG A 58 -2.84 6.32 -3.58
N VAL A 59 -1.66 6.74 -3.11
CA VAL A 59 -0.78 5.89 -2.30
C VAL A 59 -1.44 5.54 -0.97
N ILE A 60 -2.03 6.50 -0.27
CA ILE A 60 -2.76 6.23 0.97
C ILE A 60 -3.89 5.22 0.73
N ASN A 61 -4.70 5.43 -0.31
CA ASN A 61 -5.81 4.53 -0.62
C ASN A 61 -5.32 3.09 -0.88
N LYS A 62 -4.20 2.92 -1.58
CA LYS A 62 -3.58 1.60 -1.79
C LYS A 62 -3.07 0.96 -0.52
N ARG A 63 -2.50 1.74 0.40
CA ARG A 63 -2.10 1.21 1.71
C ARG A 63 -3.32 0.81 2.54
N ILE A 64 -4.37 1.64 2.59
CA ILE A 64 -5.63 1.32 3.29
C ILE A 64 -6.20 -0.01 2.77
N GLU A 65 -6.35 -0.15 1.45
CA GLU A 65 -6.83 -1.37 0.80
C GLU A 65 -6.00 -2.61 1.21
N ALA A 66 -4.67 -2.45 1.28
CA ALA A 66 -3.78 -3.53 1.70
C ALA A 66 -3.96 -3.90 3.18
N TYR A 67 -4.06 -2.93 4.08
CA TYR A 67 -4.30 -3.19 5.51
C TYR A 67 -5.70 -3.72 5.79
N GLU A 68 -6.72 -3.33 5.03
CA GLU A 68 -8.04 -3.96 5.10
C GLU A 68 -7.99 -5.44 4.69
N THR A 69 -7.15 -5.78 3.71
CA THR A 69 -6.92 -7.18 3.31
C THR A 69 -6.19 -7.96 4.41
N VAL A 70 -5.20 -7.34 5.09
CA VAL A 70 -4.57 -7.91 6.29
C VAL A 70 -5.59 -8.15 7.40
N ASP A 71 -6.47 -7.18 7.68
CA ASP A 71 -7.48 -7.33 8.73
C ASP A 71 -8.48 -8.45 8.41
N LYS A 72 -8.95 -8.56 7.16
CA LYS A 72 -9.79 -9.69 6.72
C LYS A 72 -9.11 -11.04 6.96
N LEU A 73 -7.81 -11.15 6.67
CA LEU A 73 -7.04 -12.35 6.99
C LEU A 73 -6.99 -12.59 8.51
N MET A 74 -6.73 -11.56 9.32
CA MET A 74 -6.71 -11.69 10.78
C MET A 74 -8.07 -12.09 11.36
N GLN A 75 -9.18 -11.65 10.77
CA GLN A 75 -10.52 -12.09 11.18
C GLN A 75 -10.73 -13.60 11.03
N ILE A 76 -10.06 -14.26 10.06
CA ILE A 76 -10.05 -15.72 9.94
C ILE A 76 -9.32 -16.34 11.13
N PHE A 77 -8.14 -15.81 11.47
CA PHE A 77 -7.35 -16.26 12.62
C PHE A 77 -7.97 -15.89 13.97
N LYS A 78 -8.95 -14.97 14.05
CA LYS A 78 -9.69 -14.71 15.30
C LYS A 78 -10.70 -15.80 15.63
N ARG A 79 -11.06 -16.64 14.66
CA ARG A 79 -12.01 -17.75 14.86
C ARG A 79 -11.29 -18.90 15.53
N VAL A 80 -11.35 -18.91 16.85
CA VAL A 80 -10.80 -19.97 17.70
C VAL A 80 -11.94 -20.79 18.25
N ALA A 81 -11.76 -22.10 18.28
CA ALA A 81 -12.66 -23.03 18.93
C ALA A 81 -11.93 -23.72 20.08
N ALA A 82 -12.70 -24.06 21.11
CA ALA A 82 -12.22 -24.83 22.24
C ALA A 82 -12.71 -26.28 22.11
N ARG A 83 -11.83 -27.24 22.38
CA ARG A 83 -12.16 -28.67 22.44
C ARG A 83 -11.63 -29.24 23.76
N TYR A 84 -12.31 -30.25 24.29
CA TYR A 84 -11.81 -31.00 25.43
C TYR A 84 -11.10 -32.27 24.95
N ILE A 85 -9.90 -32.51 25.48
CA ILE A 85 -9.16 -33.78 25.35
C ILE A 85 -8.99 -34.32 26.77
N GLY A 86 -9.77 -35.36 27.10
CA GLY A 86 -9.99 -35.73 28.49
C GLY A 86 -10.56 -34.53 29.27
N ASP A 87 -9.92 -34.18 30.38
CA ASP A 87 -10.30 -33.04 31.24
C ASP A 87 -9.62 -31.72 30.85
N THR A 88 -8.76 -31.72 29.82
CA THR A 88 -8.01 -30.52 29.41
C THR A 88 -8.70 -29.80 28.26
N GLN A 89 -8.99 -28.51 28.45
CA GLN A 89 -9.48 -27.64 27.37
C GLN A 89 -8.30 -27.16 26.50
N VAL A 90 -8.33 -27.49 25.22
CA VAL A 90 -7.37 -27.05 24.22
C VAL A 90 -8.02 -26.08 23.23
N ARG A 91 -7.22 -25.16 22.69
CA ARG A 91 -7.65 -24.19 21.68
C ARG A 91 -7.03 -24.53 20.33
N LEU A 92 -7.81 -24.32 19.28
CA LEU A 92 -7.36 -24.45 17.90
C LEU A 92 -8.15 -23.49 17.01
N TYR A 93 -7.59 -23.16 15.84
CA TYR A 93 -8.32 -22.35 14.88
C TYR A 93 -9.45 -23.13 14.22
N ALA A 94 -10.56 -22.44 13.93
CA ALA A 94 -11.77 -23.04 13.37
C ALA A 94 -11.51 -23.76 12.02
N PHE A 95 -10.54 -23.28 11.25
CA PHE A 95 -10.15 -23.89 9.98
C PHE A 95 -9.46 -25.26 10.10
N PHE A 96 -9.22 -25.74 11.32
CA PHE A 96 -8.80 -27.12 11.63
C PHE A 96 -9.96 -28.03 12.09
N ILE A 97 -11.18 -27.51 12.23
CA ILE A 97 -12.34 -28.28 12.74
C ILE A 97 -13.33 -28.60 11.62
N GLU A 98 -13.57 -27.64 10.72
CA GLU A 98 -14.52 -27.82 9.63
C GLU A 98 -13.96 -28.82 8.62
N ARG A 99 -14.77 -29.84 8.33
CA ARG A 99 -14.42 -30.96 7.46
C ARG A 99 -14.35 -30.41 6.04
N SER A 100 -13.15 -30.00 5.63
CA SER A 100 -12.82 -29.35 4.37
C SER A 100 -13.52 -29.99 3.15
N ASN A 101 -14.75 -29.58 2.85
CA ASN A 101 -15.09 -29.37 1.45
C ASN A 101 -14.14 -28.27 0.96
N PRO A 102 -13.32 -28.50 -0.08
CA PRO A 102 -12.40 -27.48 -0.59
C PRO A 102 -13.05 -26.13 -0.84
N ASP A 103 -14.36 -26.13 -1.11
CA ASP A 103 -15.18 -24.96 -1.43
C ASP A 103 -15.77 -24.26 -0.19
N GLU A 104 -15.52 -24.78 1.03
CA GLU A 104 -16.00 -24.13 2.25
C GLU A 104 -15.14 -22.90 2.63
N PRO A 105 -15.80 -21.80 3.04
CA PRO A 105 -15.15 -20.50 3.27
C PRO A 105 -14.17 -20.49 4.45
N HIS A 106 -14.07 -21.56 5.24
CA HIS A 106 -13.16 -21.65 6.38
C HIS A 106 -12.20 -22.84 6.29
N SER A 107 -12.02 -23.44 5.10
CA SER A 107 -11.01 -24.46 4.92
C SER A 107 -9.57 -23.90 5.01
N ILE A 108 -8.61 -24.75 5.34
CA ILE A 108 -7.17 -24.40 5.29
C ILE A 108 -6.73 -23.90 3.92
N LYS A 109 -7.36 -24.38 2.84
CA LYS A 109 -7.13 -23.91 1.46
C LYS A 109 -7.61 -22.47 1.28
N THR A 110 -8.77 -22.13 1.84
CA THR A 110 -9.27 -20.75 1.84
C THR A 110 -8.33 -19.83 2.61
N VAL A 111 -7.81 -20.26 3.77
CA VAL A 111 -6.79 -19.48 4.50
C VAL A 111 -5.54 -19.26 3.66
N HIS A 112 -5.04 -20.31 3.00
CA HIS A 112 -3.88 -20.22 2.12
C HIS A 112 -4.13 -19.27 0.93
N HIS A 113 -5.34 -19.28 0.36
CA HIS A 113 -5.74 -18.34 -0.69
C HIS A 113 -5.74 -16.88 -0.22
N GLU A 114 -6.30 -16.61 0.97
CA GLU A 114 -6.32 -15.26 1.55
C GLU A 114 -4.92 -14.75 1.90
N ILE A 115 -4.03 -15.63 2.36
CA ILE A 115 -2.60 -15.31 2.52
C ILE A 115 -1.99 -14.89 1.19
N GLY A 116 -2.28 -15.62 0.10
CA GLY A 116 -1.84 -15.27 -1.24
C GLY A 116 -2.25 -13.85 -1.65
N LYS A 117 -3.51 -13.46 -1.40
CA LYS A 117 -4.00 -12.11 -1.67
C LYS A 117 -3.21 -11.04 -0.92
N VAL A 118 -2.92 -11.27 0.36
CA VAL A 118 -2.14 -10.30 1.16
C VAL A 118 -0.70 -10.21 0.66
N LEU A 119 -0.08 -11.34 0.29
CA LEU A 119 1.29 -11.35 -0.24
C LEU A 119 1.42 -10.61 -1.58
N MET A 120 0.37 -10.58 -2.41
CA MET A 120 0.34 -9.74 -3.63
C MET A 120 0.37 -8.24 -3.34
N LEU A 121 0.08 -7.84 -2.09
CA LEU A 121 0.07 -6.45 -1.63
C LEU A 121 1.28 -6.11 -0.75
N ASN A 122 2.34 -6.93 -0.80
CA ASN A 122 3.56 -6.77 0.00
C ASN A 122 4.19 -5.36 -0.08
N ASN A 123 4.15 -4.72 -1.25
CA ASN A 123 4.70 -3.38 -1.47
C ASN A 123 3.93 -2.27 -0.74
N TRP A 124 2.72 -2.56 -0.27
CA TRP A 124 1.81 -1.57 0.34
C TRP A 124 1.68 -1.75 1.86
N ILE A 125 2.21 -2.85 2.40
CA ILE A 125 2.23 -3.17 3.84
C ILE A 125 3.65 -3.07 4.39
N ASP A 126 3.79 -3.02 5.70
CA ASP A 126 5.11 -3.05 6.33
C ASP A 126 5.80 -4.40 6.12
N HIS A 127 7.09 -4.34 5.79
CA HIS A 127 7.90 -5.54 5.51
C HIS A 127 7.84 -6.60 6.62
N ARG A 128 7.70 -6.21 7.90
CA ARG A 128 7.61 -7.15 9.03
C ARG A 128 6.28 -7.88 9.04
N ILE A 129 5.19 -7.21 8.63
CA ILE A 129 3.89 -7.85 8.43
C ILE A 129 4.01 -8.88 7.31
N SER A 130 4.60 -8.50 6.17
CA SER A 130 4.81 -9.42 5.05
C SER A 130 5.67 -10.62 5.45
N GLU A 131 6.72 -10.41 6.24
CA GLU A 131 7.58 -11.48 6.75
C GLU A 131 6.80 -12.46 7.63
N HIS A 132 6.00 -11.97 8.60
CA HIS A 132 5.21 -12.84 9.46
C HIS A 132 4.10 -13.57 8.70
N ILE A 133 3.47 -12.94 7.70
CA ILE A 133 2.52 -13.62 6.81
C ILE A 133 3.21 -14.70 5.98
N SER A 134 4.43 -14.45 5.50
CA SER A 134 5.23 -15.47 4.82
C SER A 134 5.55 -16.65 5.74
N GLN A 135 5.85 -16.40 7.02
CA GLN A 135 6.05 -17.47 8.01
C GLN A 135 4.77 -18.28 8.25
N ILE A 136 3.60 -17.64 8.32
CA ILE A 136 2.31 -18.36 8.36
C ILE A 136 2.16 -19.22 7.10
N ASN A 137 2.45 -18.66 5.93
CA ASN A 137 2.37 -19.38 4.65
C ASN A 137 3.27 -20.62 4.63
N GLN A 138 4.50 -20.51 5.17
CA GLN A 138 5.42 -21.64 5.28
C GLN A 138 4.88 -22.72 6.22
N VAL A 139 4.32 -22.35 7.37
CA VAL A 139 3.69 -23.30 8.31
C VAL A 139 2.52 -24.02 7.63
N LEU A 140 1.63 -23.29 6.97
CA LEU A 140 0.48 -23.90 6.27
C LEU A 140 0.92 -24.78 5.10
N ASN A 141 1.92 -24.38 4.32
CA ASN A 141 2.46 -25.22 3.24
C ASN A 141 3.09 -26.50 3.78
N HIS A 142 3.82 -26.42 4.89
CA HIS A 142 4.36 -27.61 5.54
C HIS A 142 3.24 -28.55 6.01
N ILE A 143 2.16 -28.01 6.61
CA ILE A 143 0.97 -28.80 6.95
C ILE A 143 0.37 -29.42 5.69
N LEU A 144 0.17 -28.64 4.62
CA LEU A 144 -0.47 -29.12 3.39
C LEU A 144 0.35 -30.16 2.61
N ILE A 145 1.67 -30.05 2.63
CA ILE A 145 2.58 -30.91 1.84
C ILE A 145 3.06 -32.09 2.66
N THR A 146 3.57 -31.86 3.87
CA THR A 146 4.25 -32.90 4.65
C THR A 146 3.28 -33.70 5.48
N GLU A 147 2.40 -33.03 6.21
CA GLU A 147 1.39 -33.73 7.01
C GLU A 147 0.31 -34.22 6.04
N LEU A 148 -0.35 -33.33 5.30
CA LEU A 148 -1.58 -33.64 4.55
C LEU A 148 -1.43 -34.50 3.27
N GLN A 149 -0.25 -34.64 2.66
CA GLN A 149 -0.11 -35.51 1.46
C GLN A 149 0.23 -36.97 1.78
N SER A 150 0.64 -37.29 3.02
CA SER A 150 1.10 -38.65 3.34
C SER A 150 -0.04 -39.65 3.62
N SER A 151 -1.29 -39.21 3.71
CA SER A 151 -2.47 -40.07 3.96
C SER A 151 -3.49 -39.99 2.82
N ASN A 152 -3.95 -41.14 2.34
CA ASN A 152 -4.97 -41.26 1.28
C ASN A 152 -6.36 -40.75 1.70
N SER A 153 -6.62 -40.58 3.00
CA SER A 153 -7.81 -39.91 3.52
C SER A 153 -7.58 -39.42 4.94
N TRP A 154 -8.00 -38.18 5.21
CA TRP A 154 -7.82 -37.53 6.51
C TRP A 154 -9.06 -37.68 7.35
N SER A 155 -8.91 -38.17 8.57
CA SER A 155 -9.97 -38.13 9.57
C SER A 155 -10.10 -36.72 10.14
N ARG A 156 -11.25 -36.42 10.76
CA ARG A 156 -11.46 -35.15 11.45
C ARG A 156 -10.48 -34.99 12.61
N GLU A 157 -10.13 -36.10 13.25
CA GLU A 157 -9.22 -36.18 14.38
C GLU A 157 -7.80 -35.75 13.99
N ASP A 158 -7.33 -36.14 12.80
CA ASP A 158 -5.99 -35.74 12.30
C ASP A 158 -5.87 -34.22 12.15
N TYR A 159 -6.89 -33.56 11.56
CA TYR A 159 -6.90 -32.10 11.44
C TYR A 159 -6.88 -31.41 12.80
N ILE A 160 -7.58 -31.97 13.78
CA ILE A 160 -7.64 -31.39 15.12
C ILE A 160 -6.30 -31.55 15.84
N GLU A 161 -5.65 -32.71 15.71
CA GLU A 161 -4.31 -32.92 16.29
C GLU A 161 -3.28 -31.95 15.70
N ILE A 162 -3.26 -31.80 14.37
CA ILE A 162 -2.42 -30.81 13.68
C ILE A 162 -2.75 -29.40 14.18
N GLY A 163 -4.03 -29.06 14.27
CA GLY A 163 -4.49 -27.75 14.73
C GLY A 163 -3.99 -27.40 16.12
N ILE A 164 -4.03 -28.36 17.06
CA ILE A 164 -3.51 -28.20 18.41
C ILE A 164 -1.99 -28.04 18.39
N ARG A 165 -1.27 -28.87 17.62
CA ARG A 165 0.19 -28.85 17.51
C ARG A 165 0.71 -27.50 17.03
N TYR A 166 0.06 -26.90 16.03
CA TYR A 166 0.50 -25.64 15.42
C TYR A 166 -0.14 -24.38 16.00
N TYR A 167 -1.13 -24.50 16.91
CA TYR A 167 -1.89 -23.37 17.44
C TYR A 167 -1.00 -22.28 18.02
N ALA A 168 -0.10 -22.63 18.96
CA ALA A 168 0.74 -21.65 19.65
C ALA A 168 1.64 -20.85 18.68
N ARG A 169 2.20 -21.53 17.67
CA ARG A 169 3.08 -20.89 16.68
C ARG A 169 2.30 -19.93 15.77
N LEU A 170 1.14 -20.36 15.31
CA LEU A 170 0.27 -19.54 14.48
C LEU A 170 -0.29 -18.33 15.27
N ASP A 171 -0.58 -18.50 16.56
CA ASP A 171 -1.08 -17.42 17.43
C ASP A 171 -0.02 -16.36 17.74
N GLU A 172 1.22 -16.79 17.94
CA GLU A 172 2.37 -15.90 18.06
C GLU A 172 2.51 -15.03 16.79
N LEU A 173 2.43 -15.64 15.60
CA LEU A 173 2.54 -14.92 14.32
C LEU A 173 1.36 -13.98 14.09
N ARG A 174 0.12 -14.43 14.36
CA ARG A 174 -1.09 -13.58 14.30
C ARG A 174 -0.92 -12.35 15.18
N THR A 175 -0.53 -12.53 16.43
CA THR A 175 -0.38 -11.45 17.40
C THR A 175 0.68 -10.44 16.96
N LYS A 176 1.81 -10.91 16.41
CA LYS A 176 2.84 -10.04 15.81
C LYS A 176 2.30 -9.21 14.65
N ILE A 177 1.50 -9.82 13.77
CA ILE A 177 0.85 -9.13 12.65
C ILE A 177 -0.13 -8.07 13.16
N GLU A 178 -1.04 -8.41 14.07
CA GLU A 178 -2.04 -7.50 14.61
C GLU A 178 -1.41 -6.29 15.31
N ASN A 179 -0.41 -6.53 16.16
CA ASN A 179 0.30 -5.44 16.85
C ASN A 179 0.98 -4.50 15.86
N ARG A 180 1.65 -5.05 14.84
CA ARG A 180 2.32 -4.23 13.83
C ARG A 180 1.33 -3.48 12.95
N ALA A 181 0.28 -4.15 12.50
CA ALA A 181 -0.78 -3.56 11.70
C ALA A 181 -1.48 -2.41 12.45
N GLY A 182 -1.75 -2.57 13.75
CA GLY A 182 -2.32 -1.50 14.58
C GLY A 182 -1.41 -0.28 14.69
N ILE A 183 -0.09 -0.48 14.84
CA ILE A 183 0.88 0.61 14.83
C ILE A 183 0.88 1.33 13.48
N ASP A 184 0.93 0.59 12.38
CA ASP A 184 1.04 1.19 11.05
C ASP A 184 -0.27 1.86 10.61
N TRP A 185 -1.42 1.31 10.97
CA TRP A 185 -2.74 1.91 10.73
C TRP A 185 -2.83 3.31 11.35
N ASN A 186 -2.41 3.44 12.61
CA ASN A 186 -2.35 4.73 13.32
C ASN A 186 -1.36 5.72 12.70
N ASN A 187 -0.41 5.24 11.88
CA ASN A 187 0.62 6.04 11.24
C ASN A 187 0.42 6.21 9.72
N LEU A 188 -0.70 5.76 9.14
CA LEU A 188 -0.95 5.83 7.68
C LEU A 188 -0.91 7.26 7.12
N HIS A 189 -1.38 8.23 7.92
CA HIS A 189 -1.41 9.65 7.56
C HIS A 189 -0.03 10.33 7.66
N LYS A 190 0.98 9.68 8.26
CA LYS A 190 2.31 10.29 8.42
C LYS A 190 3.06 10.23 7.09
N LYS A 191 3.24 11.40 6.48
CA LYS A 191 3.90 11.62 5.18
C LYS A 191 5.29 10.94 5.06
N ASN A 192 6.03 10.84 6.16
CA ASN A 192 7.36 10.23 6.22
C ASN A 192 7.36 8.68 6.20
N GLY A 193 6.22 8.05 6.51
CA GLY A 193 6.08 6.60 6.41
C GLY A 193 6.06 6.09 4.97
N ILE A 194 5.74 6.97 4.01
CA ILE A 194 5.78 6.65 2.57
C ILE A 194 7.22 6.67 2.06
N THR A 195 8.03 7.64 2.48
CA THR A 195 9.41 7.79 2.00
C THR A 195 10.37 6.73 2.52
N ASN A 196 10.17 6.21 3.73
CA ASN A 196 11.12 5.26 4.32
C ASN A 196 11.05 3.85 3.69
N GLY A 197 9.87 3.40 3.25
CA GLY A 197 9.74 2.15 2.50
C GLY A 197 10.42 2.22 1.13
N TYR A 198 10.20 3.31 0.39
CA TYR A 198 10.82 3.51 -0.92
C TYR A 198 12.32 3.85 -0.86
N GLN A 199 12.80 4.53 0.18
CA GLN A 199 14.25 4.73 0.37
C GLN A 199 14.97 3.40 0.58
N TYR A 200 14.34 2.45 1.30
CA TYR A 200 14.90 1.12 1.47
C TYR A 200 14.94 0.35 0.14
N GLU A 201 13.86 0.32 -0.63
CA GLU A 201 13.83 -0.35 -1.95
C GLU A 201 14.76 0.30 -2.98
N ALA A 202 14.81 1.63 -3.07
CA ALA A 202 15.72 2.34 -3.96
C ALA A 202 17.18 2.02 -3.61
N SER A 203 17.53 1.97 -2.32
CA SER A 203 18.87 1.61 -1.87
C SER A 203 19.24 0.16 -2.19
N VAL A 204 18.29 -0.78 -2.09
CA VAL A 204 18.49 -2.20 -2.43
C VAL A 204 18.64 -2.40 -3.93
N ILE A 205 17.79 -1.76 -4.75
CA ILE A 205 17.87 -1.80 -6.22
C ILE A 205 19.22 -1.21 -6.70
N TYR A 206 19.68 -0.11 -6.08
CA TYR A 206 20.99 0.47 -6.39
C TYR A 206 22.13 -0.47 -6.01
N LYS A 207 22.04 -1.14 -4.84
CA LYS A 207 23.04 -2.10 -4.37
C LYS A 207 23.14 -3.32 -5.30
N ILE A 208 22.00 -3.84 -5.76
CA ILE A 208 21.94 -4.98 -6.69
C ILE A 208 22.54 -4.59 -8.05
N LYS A 209 22.13 -3.46 -8.63
CA LYS A 209 22.72 -2.97 -9.90
C LYS A 209 24.23 -2.76 -9.80
N SER A 210 24.73 -2.21 -8.68
CA SER A 210 26.17 -2.01 -8.47
C SER A 210 26.98 -3.31 -8.37
N LYS A 211 26.36 -4.41 -7.91
CA LYS A 211 26.99 -5.74 -7.88
C LYS A 211 27.02 -6.38 -9.27
N PHE A 212 25.95 -6.26 -10.05
CA PHE A 212 25.89 -6.80 -11.42
C PHE A 212 26.77 -6.04 -12.43
N ILE A 213 27.02 -4.75 -12.20
CA ILE A 213 27.94 -3.97 -13.05
C ILE A 213 29.42 -4.35 -12.78
N LYS A 214 29.74 -4.94 -11.62
CA LYS A 214 31.11 -5.35 -11.26
C LYS A 214 31.46 -6.79 -11.63
N THR A 215 30.50 -7.62 -12.02
CA THR A 215 30.80 -8.96 -12.54
C THR A 215 31.30 -8.84 -13.98
N LYS A 216 32.61 -9.06 -14.17
CA LYS A 216 33.23 -9.17 -15.50
C LYS A 216 32.41 -10.12 -16.39
N PRO A 217 32.19 -9.79 -17.68
CA PRO A 217 31.47 -10.68 -18.57
C PRO A 217 32.19 -12.04 -18.63
N LEU A 218 31.42 -13.11 -18.47
CA LEU A 218 31.90 -14.48 -18.69
C LEU A 218 32.46 -14.55 -20.12
N LYS A 219 33.75 -14.86 -20.24
CA LYS A 219 34.32 -15.28 -21.51
C LYS A 219 33.69 -16.64 -21.82
N MET A 220 32.81 -16.68 -22.82
CA MET A 220 32.33 -17.94 -23.36
C MET A 220 33.48 -18.62 -24.14
N PRO A 221 33.65 -19.95 -24.01
CA PRO A 221 34.62 -20.72 -24.77
C PRO A 221 34.28 -20.77 -26.26
#